data_AF-M6GCH7-F1
#
_entry.id   AF-M6GCH7-F1
#
_cell.length_a   1.000
_cell.length_b   1.000
_cell.length_c   1.000
_cell.angle_alpha   90.00
_cell.angle_beta   90.00
_cell.angle_gamma   90.00
#
_symmetry.space_group_name_H-M   'P 1'
#
loop_
_entity.id
_entity.type
_entity.pdbx_description
1 polymer ?
#
loop_
_entity_poly.entity_id
_entity_poly.type
_entity_poly.pdbx_seq_one_letter_code
_entity_poly.pdbx_strand_id
1 'polypeptide(L)'
;MILGLQYRNRLLSNTKISETDRVFIYDYSKDHLVSFLVKNLKAVACLDSYYIDINNYKKKGPIDQNSYQIGFAIDKNLLKGFGSKDFSGTLVFIGKKNPFNKGKVKPIRWKKMDLKEFPNIKMKPEYVSMFKGYTFGQTYQFESEGLKYYLQDIFKNENQPFEFTPKPHSSDNQPFQFTLKPHFRRLLVIKSKTKDLVFETFYSIGEGSFLIDLDSIGWRRQWTGRMFKDRPSVIFGFLYESYKCEDIDFLKLPYSKITISCDNRG
;
A
#
# COMPACT_ATOMS: atom_id res chain seq x y z
N MET A 1 15.62 20.58 -10.28
CA MET A 1 16.98 20.91 -10.77
C MET A 1 17.56 19.72 -11.52
N ILE A 2 18.13 19.91 -12.72
CA ILE A 2 18.85 18.83 -13.43
C ILE A 2 20.26 18.71 -12.83
N LEU A 3 20.63 17.48 -12.48
CA LEU A 3 21.94 17.18 -11.89
C LEU A 3 22.98 16.93 -12.99
N GLY A 4 24.14 17.58 -12.86
CA GLY A 4 25.28 17.37 -13.75
C GLY A 4 25.93 15.99 -13.57
N LEU A 5 26.90 15.69 -14.44
CA LEU A 5 27.54 14.37 -14.53
C LEU A 5 28.12 13.87 -13.19
N GLN A 6 28.78 14.75 -12.43
CA GLN A 6 29.35 14.40 -11.13
C GLN A 6 28.28 13.87 -10.15
N TYR A 7 27.14 14.57 -10.04
CA TYR A 7 26.05 14.18 -9.15
C TYR A 7 25.28 12.96 -9.65
N ARG A 8 25.15 12.80 -10.98
CA ARG A 8 24.61 11.58 -11.58
C ARG A 8 25.47 10.37 -11.23
N ASN A 9 26.79 10.47 -11.37
CA ASN A 9 27.70 9.37 -11.04
C ASN A 9 27.58 8.99 -9.56
N ARG A 10 27.44 9.98 -8.66
CA ARG A 10 27.20 9.75 -7.23
C ARG A 10 25.86 9.08 -6.96
N LEU A 11 24.78 9.48 -7.65
CA LEU A 11 23.47 8.82 -7.55
C LEU A 11 23.61 7.35 -7.94
N LEU A 12 24.19 7.06 -9.12
CA LEU A 12 24.32 5.70 -9.64
C LEU A 12 25.20 4.82 -8.75
N SER A 13 26.36 5.32 -8.30
CA SER A 13 27.28 4.56 -7.45
C SER A 13 26.66 4.21 -6.09
N ASN A 14 25.99 5.18 -5.46
CA ASN A 14 25.45 5.01 -4.10
C ASN A 14 24.17 4.17 -4.08
N THR A 15 23.41 4.17 -5.17
CA THR A 15 22.20 3.34 -5.32
C THR A 15 22.46 1.99 -5.98
N LYS A 16 23.69 1.76 -6.46
CA LYS A 16 24.07 0.57 -7.24
C LYS A 16 23.24 0.40 -8.52
N ILE A 17 22.74 1.50 -9.07
CA ILE A 17 22.01 1.54 -10.34
C ILE A 17 23.02 1.68 -11.49
N SER A 18 22.83 0.91 -12.55
CA SER A 18 23.63 0.99 -13.79
C SER A 18 22.91 1.83 -14.85
N GLU A 19 23.69 2.47 -15.72
CA GLU A 19 23.18 3.11 -16.95
C GLU A 19 22.44 2.14 -17.88
N THR A 20 22.76 0.84 -17.77
CA THR A 20 22.10 -0.23 -18.55
C THR A 20 20.81 -0.73 -17.92
N ASP A 21 20.51 -0.33 -16.68
CA ASP A 21 19.25 -0.67 -16.02
C ASP A 21 18.08 0.08 -16.65
N ARG A 22 16.88 -0.36 -16.28
CA ARG A 22 15.62 0.25 -16.66
C ARG A 22 14.83 0.65 -15.44
N VAL A 23 14.16 1.80 -15.53
CA VAL A 23 13.09 2.18 -14.62
C VAL A 23 11.80 1.54 -15.14
N PHE A 24 11.18 0.67 -14.35
CA PHE A 24 9.88 0.06 -14.60
C PHE A 24 8.84 0.73 -13.72
N ILE A 25 7.75 1.18 -14.32
CA ILE A 25 6.66 1.87 -13.62
C ILE A 25 5.36 1.15 -13.91
N TYR A 26 4.76 0.59 -12.88
CA TYR A 26 3.58 -0.25 -12.98
C TYR A 26 2.40 0.32 -12.21
N ASP A 27 1.36 0.75 -12.92
CA ASP A 27 0.05 1.04 -12.33
C ASP A 27 -0.74 -0.27 -12.22
N TYR A 28 -0.81 -0.81 -11.01
CA TYR A 28 -1.53 -2.06 -10.75
C TYR A 28 -3.05 -1.88 -10.81
N SER A 29 -3.54 -0.64 -10.67
CA SER A 29 -4.98 -0.33 -10.70
C SER A 29 -5.54 -0.27 -12.12
N LYS A 30 -4.69 0.11 -13.09
CA LYS A 30 -4.99 0.13 -14.53
C LYS A 30 -4.37 -1.01 -15.32
N ASP A 31 -3.58 -1.84 -14.64
CA ASP A 31 -2.77 -2.87 -15.28
C ASP A 31 -1.93 -2.30 -16.43
N HIS A 32 -1.22 -1.21 -16.17
CA HIS A 32 -0.45 -0.48 -17.17
C HIS A 32 1.02 -0.38 -16.76
N LEU A 33 1.92 -0.78 -17.65
CA LEU A 33 3.36 -0.88 -17.38
C LEU A 33 4.15 -0.18 -18.49
N VAL A 34 5.02 0.73 -18.09
CA VAL A 34 5.99 1.37 -18.99
C VAL A 34 7.41 1.15 -18.47
N SER A 35 8.41 1.34 -19.34
CA SER A 35 9.80 1.30 -18.92
C SER A 35 10.73 2.18 -19.74
N PHE A 36 11.77 2.69 -19.09
CA PHE A 36 12.73 3.61 -19.68
C PHE A 36 14.16 3.17 -19.33
N LEU A 37 15.11 3.31 -20.26
CA LEU A 37 16.53 3.09 -19.96
C LEU A 37 17.06 4.20 -19.06
N VAL A 38 17.79 3.85 -18.01
CA VAL A 38 18.38 4.82 -17.07
C VAL A 38 19.26 5.83 -17.80
N LYS A 39 20.08 5.40 -18.75
CA LYS A 39 20.94 6.29 -19.56
C LYS A 39 20.20 7.37 -20.34
N ASN A 40 18.92 7.18 -20.63
CA ASN A 40 18.11 8.14 -21.38
C ASN A 40 17.36 9.12 -20.45
N LEU A 41 17.41 8.92 -19.13
CA LEU A 41 16.70 9.77 -18.18
C LEU A 41 17.66 10.79 -17.54
N LYS A 42 17.18 12.01 -17.36
CA LYS A 42 17.91 13.05 -16.63
C LYS A 42 17.86 12.77 -15.12
N ALA A 43 19.02 12.78 -14.46
CA ALA A 43 19.07 12.78 -13.01
C ALA A 43 18.62 14.16 -12.50
N VAL A 44 17.76 14.19 -11.51
CA VAL A 44 17.18 15.42 -10.96
C VAL A 44 17.17 15.40 -9.44
N ALA A 45 17.25 16.60 -8.86
CA ALA A 45 16.90 16.88 -7.48
C ALA A 45 15.65 17.76 -7.47
N CYS A 46 14.61 17.32 -6.78
CA CYS A 46 13.36 18.02 -6.58
C CYS A 46 13.26 18.44 -5.11
N LEU A 47 12.97 19.71 -4.86
CA LEU A 47 12.71 20.16 -3.51
C LEU A 47 11.41 19.52 -3.03
N ASP A 48 11.44 18.93 -1.85
CA ASP A 48 10.27 18.33 -1.23
C ASP A 48 9.23 19.43 -0.93
N SER A 49 7.96 19.15 -1.26
CA SER A 49 6.86 20.11 -1.12
C SER A 49 6.69 20.62 0.30
N TYR A 50 7.08 19.86 1.31
CA TYR A 50 7.01 20.29 2.72
C TYR A 50 7.90 21.51 3.01
N TYR A 51 9.04 21.62 2.31
CA TYR A 51 9.95 22.76 2.43
C TYR A 51 9.61 23.92 1.49
N ILE A 52 8.56 23.75 0.67
CA ILE A 52 7.95 24.82 -0.12
C ILE A 52 6.83 25.43 0.74
N ASP A 53 7.20 26.11 1.83
CA ASP A 53 6.22 26.90 2.60
C ASP A 53 5.76 28.08 1.74
N ILE A 54 4.58 27.95 1.12
CA ILE A 54 3.94 28.94 0.26
C ILE A 54 3.58 30.22 1.06
N ASN A 55 3.56 30.14 2.39
CA ASN A 55 3.21 31.26 3.28
C ASN A 55 4.43 31.89 3.99
N ASN A 56 5.59 31.23 4.04
CA ASN A 56 6.86 31.80 4.50
C ASN A 56 7.94 31.83 3.43
N TYR A 57 7.76 32.67 2.41
CA TYR A 57 8.82 33.13 1.51
C TYR A 57 10.03 33.79 2.22
N LYS A 58 10.01 33.93 3.56
CA LYS A 58 11.05 34.58 4.36
C LYS A 58 12.17 33.67 4.86
N LYS A 59 12.12 32.34 4.67
CA LYS A 59 13.26 31.47 4.99
C LYS A 59 14.35 31.59 3.90
N LYS A 60 15.00 32.77 3.84
CA LYS A 60 16.18 33.07 3.03
C LYS A 60 17.44 32.43 3.61
N GLY A 61 17.41 31.12 3.84
CA GLY A 61 18.58 30.32 4.22
C GLY A 61 18.95 29.35 3.10
N PRO A 62 20.19 28.86 3.04
CA PRO A 62 20.53 27.76 2.13
C PRO A 62 19.60 26.57 2.43
N ILE A 63 18.94 26.06 1.39
CA ILE A 63 18.10 24.87 1.52
C ILE A 63 19.01 23.68 1.75
N ASP A 64 18.78 22.95 2.83
CA ASP A 64 19.59 21.78 3.19
C ASP A 64 19.50 20.69 2.12
N GLN A 65 20.60 19.96 1.90
CA GLN A 65 20.63 18.90 0.89
C GLN A 65 19.58 17.82 1.19
N ASN A 66 19.28 17.55 2.47
CA ASN A 66 18.26 16.59 2.86
C ASN A 66 16.84 17.11 2.58
N SER A 67 16.64 18.34 2.09
CA SER A 67 15.32 18.81 1.66
C SER A 67 14.98 18.37 0.23
N TYR A 68 15.92 17.71 -0.48
CA TYR A 68 15.73 17.29 -1.86
C TYR A 68 15.45 15.78 -1.97
N GLN A 69 14.46 15.44 -2.79
CA GLN A 69 14.29 14.11 -3.36
C GLN A 69 15.13 14.00 -4.62
N ILE A 70 15.92 12.93 -4.73
CA ILE A 70 16.83 12.70 -5.86
C ILE A 70 16.37 11.48 -6.64
N GLY A 71 16.29 11.61 -7.97
CA GLY A 71 15.86 10.51 -8.82
C GLY A 71 15.99 10.82 -10.30
N PHE A 72 15.14 10.20 -11.11
CA PHE A 72 15.11 10.37 -12.56
C PHE A 72 13.84 11.09 -12.99
N ALA A 73 13.99 12.12 -13.82
CA ALA A 73 12.84 12.84 -14.37
C ALA A 73 12.19 12.04 -15.51
N ILE A 74 10.86 11.98 -15.48
CA ILE A 74 10.05 11.31 -16.49
C ILE A 74 8.99 12.29 -16.97
N ASP A 75 8.86 12.44 -18.29
CA ASP A 75 7.82 13.27 -18.88
C ASP A 75 6.44 12.62 -18.62
N LYS A 76 5.55 13.38 -17.98
CA LYS A 76 4.18 12.97 -17.67
C LYS A 76 3.40 12.53 -18.90
N ASN A 77 3.70 13.07 -20.09
CA ASN A 77 3.08 12.66 -21.34
C ASN A 77 3.39 11.22 -21.73
N LEU A 78 4.51 10.66 -21.25
CA LEU A 78 4.88 9.26 -21.44
C LEU A 78 4.15 8.32 -20.47
N LEU A 79 3.41 8.89 -19.50
CA LEU A 79 2.61 8.18 -18.51
C LEU A 79 1.10 8.32 -18.81
N LYS A 80 0.73 8.59 -20.06
CA LYS A 80 -0.68 8.55 -20.49
C LYS A 80 -1.25 7.15 -20.29
N GLY A 81 -2.42 7.05 -19.66
CA GLY A 81 -3.09 5.79 -19.35
C GLY A 81 -2.97 5.33 -17.88
N PHE A 82 -2.12 6.01 -17.09
CA PHE A 82 -2.10 5.84 -15.63
C PHE A 82 -3.37 6.42 -14.99
N GLY A 83 -3.85 5.77 -13.94
CA GLY A 83 -5.19 5.95 -13.42
C GLY A 83 -5.37 7.10 -12.44
N SER A 84 -4.36 7.39 -11.62
CA SER A 84 -4.41 8.45 -10.63
C SER A 84 -3.50 9.61 -11.00
N LYS A 85 -3.96 10.85 -10.77
CA LYS A 85 -3.22 12.07 -11.14
C LYS A 85 -1.91 12.23 -10.37
N ASP A 86 -1.86 11.62 -9.19
CA ASP A 86 -0.80 11.58 -8.19
C ASP A 86 0.02 10.28 -8.21
N PHE A 87 -0.33 9.34 -9.09
CA PHE A 87 0.31 8.03 -9.21
C PHE A 87 0.22 7.12 -7.96
N SER A 88 -0.68 7.35 -7.00
CA SER A 88 -0.89 6.49 -5.82
C SER A 88 -1.17 5.01 -6.09
N GLY A 89 -1.62 4.65 -7.30
CA GLY A 89 -1.79 3.25 -7.75
C GLY A 89 -0.54 2.62 -8.39
N THR A 90 0.64 3.22 -8.21
CA THR A 90 1.84 2.92 -9.01
C THR A 90 2.99 2.41 -8.16
N LEU A 91 3.71 1.41 -8.68
CA LEU A 91 4.97 0.92 -8.13
C LEU A 91 6.11 1.17 -9.10
N VAL A 92 7.28 1.50 -8.56
CA VAL A 92 8.50 1.74 -9.34
C VAL A 92 9.58 0.74 -8.95
N PHE A 93 10.27 0.20 -9.94
CA PHE A 93 11.45 -0.63 -9.73
C PHE A 93 12.55 -0.24 -10.72
N ILE A 94 13.81 -0.15 -10.25
CA ILE A 94 14.95 0.13 -11.12
C ILE A 94 15.88 -1.08 -11.12
N GLY A 95 16.15 -1.62 -12.30
CA GLY A 95 17.07 -2.75 -12.45
C GLY A 95 17.09 -3.33 -13.86
N LYS A 96 17.77 -4.47 -14.01
CA LYS A 96 18.00 -5.10 -15.33
C LYS A 96 16.73 -5.67 -15.96
N LYS A 97 15.81 -6.21 -15.16
CA LYS A 97 14.64 -6.96 -15.63
C LYS A 97 13.36 -6.48 -14.94
N ASN A 98 12.26 -6.49 -15.69
CA ASN A 98 10.93 -6.16 -15.18
C ASN A 98 10.49 -7.17 -14.12
N PRO A 99 10.24 -6.77 -12.86
CA PRO A 99 9.80 -7.69 -11.81
C PRO A 99 8.28 -7.95 -11.84
N PHE A 100 7.49 -7.13 -12.53
CA PHE A 100 6.03 -7.16 -12.46
C PHE A 100 5.40 -8.13 -13.46
N ASN A 101 4.35 -8.80 -13.01
CA ASN A 101 3.44 -9.61 -13.82
C ASN A 101 2.16 -8.82 -14.12
N LYS A 102 2.07 -8.35 -15.36
CA LYS A 102 0.88 -7.68 -15.89
C LYS A 102 -0.33 -8.64 -15.87
N GLY A 103 -1.50 -8.14 -15.49
CA GLY A 103 -2.78 -8.83 -15.52
C GLY A 103 -2.98 -9.87 -14.40
N LYS A 104 -2.07 -9.92 -13.42
CA LYS A 104 -2.07 -10.92 -12.34
C LYS A 104 -2.40 -10.32 -10.96
N VAL A 105 -2.79 -9.06 -10.90
CA VAL A 105 -3.24 -8.38 -9.68
C VAL A 105 -4.71 -8.03 -9.84
N LYS A 106 -5.52 -8.29 -8.82
CA LYS A 106 -6.97 -8.08 -8.84
C LYS A 106 -7.42 -7.36 -7.57
N PRO A 107 -8.44 -6.50 -7.68
CA PRO A 107 -9.05 -5.89 -6.51
C PRO A 107 -9.85 -6.96 -5.76
N ILE A 108 -9.75 -6.94 -4.44
CA ILE A 108 -10.57 -7.76 -3.56
C ILE A 108 -11.96 -7.12 -3.48
N ARG A 109 -13.00 -7.94 -3.63
CA ARG A 109 -14.40 -7.53 -3.42
C ARG A 109 -14.97 -8.37 -2.29
N TRP A 110 -14.91 -7.81 -1.09
CA TRP A 110 -15.37 -8.48 0.12
C TRP A 110 -16.87 -8.71 0.09
N LYS A 111 -17.29 -9.95 0.37
CA LYS A 111 -18.68 -10.32 0.60
C LYS A 111 -18.86 -10.62 2.08
N LYS A 112 -19.86 -10.00 2.72
CA LYS A 112 -20.25 -10.37 4.09
C LYS A 112 -20.60 -11.86 4.14
N MET A 113 -20.32 -12.49 5.27
CA MET A 113 -20.65 -13.88 5.53
C MET A 113 -21.14 -14.05 6.97
N ASP A 114 -21.74 -15.20 7.28
CA ASP A 114 -22.11 -15.56 8.63
C ASP A 114 -20.85 -15.97 9.44
N LEU A 115 -20.84 -15.64 10.73
CA LEU A 115 -19.77 -16.02 11.66
C LEU A 115 -19.61 -17.55 11.76
N LYS A 116 -20.70 -18.31 11.64
CA LYS A 116 -20.70 -19.79 11.69
C LYS A 116 -19.93 -20.40 10.51
N GLU A 117 -19.82 -19.70 9.39
CA GLU A 117 -19.06 -20.12 8.22
C GLU A 117 -17.58 -19.71 8.29
N PHE A 118 -17.21 -18.86 9.25
CA PHE A 118 -15.83 -18.41 9.39
C PHE A 118 -14.92 -19.57 9.82
N PRO A 119 -13.72 -19.75 9.22
CA PRO A 119 -12.85 -20.86 9.54
C PRO A 119 -12.47 -20.91 11.02
N ASN A 120 -12.67 -22.08 11.65
CA ASN A 120 -12.26 -22.33 13.03
C ASN A 120 -10.75 -22.63 13.12
N ILE A 121 -9.93 -21.66 12.69
CA ILE A 121 -8.47 -21.71 12.81
C ILE A 121 -8.09 -21.07 14.14
N LYS A 122 -7.51 -21.88 15.04
CA LYS A 122 -7.07 -21.43 16.36
C LYS A 122 -6.00 -20.34 16.21
N MET A 123 -6.20 -19.22 16.90
CA MET A 123 -5.17 -18.19 17.05
C MET A 123 -4.03 -18.70 17.90
N LYS A 124 -2.82 -18.21 17.64
CA LYS A 124 -1.68 -18.48 18.51
C LYS A 124 -1.89 -17.87 19.92
N PRO A 125 -1.32 -18.46 20.99
CA PRO A 125 -1.57 -18.02 22.37
C PRO A 125 -1.30 -16.53 22.63
N GLU A 126 -0.29 -15.95 21.97
CA GLU A 126 0.05 -14.54 22.07
C GLU A 126 -1.08 -13.63 21.59
N TYR A 127 -1.77 -13.99 20.51
CA TYR A 127 -2.92 -13.24 20.00
C TYR A 127 -4.17 -13.46 20.83
N VAL A 128 -4.37 -14.68 21.36
CA VAL A 128 -5.46 -14.94 22.33
C VAL A 128 -5.32 -14.04 23.55
N SER A 129 -4.09 -13.85 24.03
CA SER A 129 -3.80 -12.97 25.16
C SER A 129 -3.99 -11.50 24.81
N MET A 130 -3.52 -11.08 23.62
CA MET A 130 -3.67 -9.72 23.10
C MET A 130 -5.13 -9.29 22.96
N PHE A 131 -6.00 -10.18 22.47
CA PHE A 131 -7.42 -9.87 22.24
C PHE A 131 -8.32 -10.23 23.44
N LYS A 132 -7.76 -10.46 24.62
CA LYS A 132 -8.54 -10.64 25.84
C LYS A 132 -9.37 -9.38 26.11
N GLY A 133 -10.68 -9.52 26.18
CA GLY A 133 -11.60 -8.39 26.37
C GLY A 133 -11.89 -7.58 25.10
N TYR A 134 -11.58 -8.11 23.92
CA TYR A 134 -12.06 -7.57 22.63
C TYR A 134 -13.33 -8.31 22.18
N THR A 135 -14.08 -7.69 21.27
CA THR A 135 -15.23 -8.30 20.60
C THR A 135 -14.91 -8.58 19.13
N PHE A 136 -15.35 -9.74 18.65
CA PHE A 136 -15.22 -10.14 17.26
C PHE A 136 -16.52 -9.82 16.52
N GLY A 137 -16.42 -9.07 15.43
CA GLY A 137 -17.57 -8.56 14.69
C GLY A 137 -17.77 -9.22 13.33
N GLN A 138 -18.16 -8.40 12.36
CA GLN A 138 -18.54 -8.85 11.02
C GLN A 138 -17.40 -9.61 10.34
N THR A 139 -17.78 -10.70 9.67
CA THR A 139 -16.89 -11.52 8.86
C THR A 139 -17.16 -11.32 7.37
N TYR A 140 -16.11 -11.48 6.58
CA TYR A 140 -16.13 -11.32 5.13
C TYR A 140 -15.33 -12.42 4.46
N GLN A 141 -15.70 -12.71 3.21
CA GLN A 141 -14.99 -13.65 2.36
C GLN A 141 -14.71 -13.09 0.97
N PHE A 142 -13.68 -13.65 0.36
CA PHE A 142 -13.34 -13.49 -1.05
C PHE A 142 -12.66 -14.77 -1.56
N GLU A 143 -12.76 -15.06 -2.85
CA GLU A 143 -12.12 -16.21 -3.46
C GLU A 143 -11.44 -15.81 -4.77
N SER A 144 -10.19 -16.24 -4.96
CA SER A 144 -9.45 -16.02 -6.19
C SER A 144 -8.31 -17.04 -6.33
N GLU A 145 -8.09 -17.54 -7.55
CA GLU A 145 -6.96 -18.40 -7.90
C GLU A 145 -6.77 -19.63 -6.99
N GLY A 146 -7.88 -20.23 -6.57
CA GLY A 146 -7.85 -21.41 -5.69
C GLY A 146 -7.51 -21.09 -4.23
N LEU A 147 -7.53 -19.83 -3.82
CA LEU A 147 -7.41 -19.37 -2.44
C LEU A 147 -8.74 -18.78 -1.95
N LYS A 148 -9.10 -19.10 -0.70
CA LYS A 148 -10.20 -18.45 0.02
C LYS A 148 -9.62 -17.52 1.07
N TYR A 149 -10.12 -16.31 1.10
CA TYR A 149 -9.71 -15.23 1.98
C TYR A 149 -10.86 -14.99 2.94
N TYR A 150 -10.55 -14.90 4.22
CA TYR A 150 -11.50 -14.63 5.29
C TYR A 150 -10.99 -13.47 6.12
N LEU A 151 -11.85 -12.49 6.37
CA LEU A 151 -11.52 -11.30 7.15
C LEU A 151 -12.51 -11.19 8.31
N GLN A 152 -12.03 -10.83 9.49
CA GLN A 152 -12.88 -10.62 10.67
C GLN A 152 -12.51 -9.30 11.33
N ASP A 153 -13.50 -8.43 11.51
CA ASP A 153 -13.37 -7.20 12.28
C ASP A 153 -13.24 -7.52 13.78
N ILE A 154 -12.36 -6.81 14.49
CA ILE A 154 -12.12 -6.95 15.92
C ILE A 154 -12.16 -5.56 16.57
N PHE A 155 -12.96 -5.42 17.62
CA PHE A 155 -13.23 -4.17 18.32
C PHE A 155 -12.69 -4.23 19.75
N LYS A 156 -12.03 -3.17 20.18
CA LYS A 156 -11.63 -3.00 21.57
C LYS A 156 -12.87 -2.58 22.37
N ASN A 157 -13.14 -3.21 23.51
CA ASN A 157 -14.33 -2.94 24.32
C ASN A 157 -14.23 -1.65 25.15
N GLU A 158 -13.55 -0.62 24.64
CA GLU A 158 -13.40 0.66 25.34
C GLU A 158 -14.46 1.67 24.88
N ASN A 159 -14.98 2.46 25.82
CA ASN A 159 -15.90 3.58 25.59
C ASN A 159 -15.20 4.79 24.92
N GLN A 160 -14.30 4.58 23.97
CA GLN A 160 -13.57 5.63 23.25
C GLN A 160 -14.00 5.75 21.78
N PRO A 161 -13.92 6.97 21.22
CA PRO A 161 -15.01 7.54 20.45
C PRO A 161 -15.07 7.00 19.02
N PHE A 162 -16.30 6.87 18.56
CA PHE A 162 -16.72 6.87 17.16
C PHE A 162 -15.80 7.77 16.30
N GLU A 163 -15.13 7.21 15.30
CA GLU A 163 -14.46 8.05 14.31
C GLU A 163 -15.51 8.78 13.47
N PHE A 164 -15.34 10.09 13.33
CA PHE A 164 -16.09 10.92 12.39
C PHE A 164 -15.63 10.59 10.97
N THR A 165 -16.48 9.98 10.16
CA THR A 165 -16.28 9.95 8.71
C THR A 165 -17.04 11.13 8.09
N PRO A 166 -16.40 12.25 7.73
CA PRO A 166 -17.03 13.18 6.81
C PRO A 166 -17.20 12.45 5.46
N LYS A 167 -18.44 12.16 5.06
CA LYS A 167 -18.70 11.73 3.68
C LYS A 167 -18.30 12.89 2.77
N PRO A 168 -17.35 12.72 1.84
CA PRO A 168 -17.04 13.78 0.90
C PRO A 168 -18.20 13.87 -0.11
N HIS A 169 -18.83 15.04 -0.14
CA HIS A 169 -19.81 15.49 -1.14
C HIS A 169 -21.14 14.72 -1.24
N SER A 170 -22.12 15.15 -0.43
CA SER A 170 -23.46 15.42 -0.96
C SER A 170 -23.99 16.67 -0.25
N SER A 171 -24.52 17.61 -1.02
CA SER A 171 -25.11 18.89 -0.61
C SER A 171 -26.40 18.77 0.22
N ASP A 172 -26.58 17.67 0.94
CA ASP A 172 -27.83 17.37 1.64
C ASP A 172 -27.55 17.23 3.14
N ASN A 173 -28.40 17.86 3.94
CA ASN A 173 -28.46 17.80 5.41
C ASN A 173 -28.71 16.36 5.92
N GLN A 174 -27.80 15.41 5.64
CA GLN A 174 -27.85 14.08 6.23
C GLN A 174 -27.27 14.13 7.65
N PRO A 175 -27.95 13.51 8.63
CA PRO A 175 -27.44 13.41 9.98
C PRO A 175 -26.10 12.67 9.99
N PHE A 176 -25.17 13.15 10.82
CA PHE A 176 -23.88 12.51 11.05
C PHE A 176 -24.09 11.06 11.46
N GLN A 177 -23.55 10.12 10.67
CA GLN A 177 -23.65 8.70 10.96
C GLN A 177 -22.40 8.27 11.74
N PHE A 178 -22.61 7.86 12.98
CA PHE A 178 -21.56 7.28 13.81
C PHE A 178 -21.39 5.81 13.45
N THR A 179 -20.25 5.46 12.86
CA THR A 179 -19.90 4.06 12.60
C THR A 179 -18.75 3.63 13.50
N LEU A 180 -18.99 2.62 14.33
CA LEU A 180 -17.92 1.92 15.05
C LEU A 180 -16.94 1.34 14.02
N LYS A 181 -15.69 1.77 14.09
CA LYS A 181 -14.62 1.19 13.27
C LYS A 181 -13.88 0.09 14.02
N PRO A 182 -13.49 -0.99 13.33
CA PRO A 182 -12.66 -2.02 13.93
C PRO A 182 -11.30 -1.42 14.33
N HIS A 183 -10.74 -1.92 15.43
CA HIS A 183 -9.36 -1.60 15.82
C HIS A 183 -8.37 -2.52 15.12
N PHE A 184 -8.79 -3.76 14.86
CA PHE A 184 -8.02 -4.75 14.14
C PHE A 184 -8.86 -5.48 13.11
N ARG A 185 -8.20 -6.02 12.09
CA ARG A 185 -8.77 -7.00 11.18
C ARG A 185 -7.86 -8.21 11.11
N ARG A 186 -8.40 -9.37 11.45
CA ARG A 186 -7.73 -10.66 11.26
C ARG A 186 -8.00 -11.14 9.85
N LEU A 187 -6.95 -11.37 9.08
CA LEU A 187 -7.01 -11.96 7.75
C LEU A 187 -6.48 -13.40 7.81
N LEU A 188 -7.25 -14.33 7.25
CA LEU A 188 -6.86 -15.71 7.00
C LEU A 188 -6.94 -15.99 5.50
N VAL A 189 -5.93 -16.65 4.96
CA VAL A 189 -5.97 -17.15 3.58
C VAL A 189 -5.70 -18.63 3.61
N ILE A 190 -6.58 -19.42 3.01
CA ILE A 190 -6.49 -20.88 2.96
C ILE A 190 -6.56 -21.38 1.51
N LYS A 191 -5.99 -22.55 1.26
CA LYS A 191 -6.18 -23.25 -0.03
C LYS A 191 -7.62 -23.76 -0.12
N SER A 192 -8.28 -23.48 -1.24
CA SER A 192 -9.68 -23.85 -1.45
C SER A 192 -9.94 -25.35 -1.39
N LYS A 193 -8.98 -26.15 -1.92
CA LYS A 193 -9.07 -27.61 -2.00
C LYS A 193 -8.67 -28.32 -0.71
N THR A 194 -7.47 -28.06 -0.21
CA THR A 194 -6.91 -28.79 0.95
C THR A 194 -7.31 -28.18 2.30
N LYS A 195 -7.79 -26.93 2.31
CA LYS A 195 -8.08 -26.15 3.53
C LYS A 195 -6.86 -25.77 4.36
N ASP A 196 -5.65 -26.02 3.85
CA ASP A 196 -4.42 -25.59 4.52
C ASP A 196 -4.37 -24.08 4.67
N LEU A 197 -3.94 -23.61 5.85
CA LEU A 197 -3.60 -22.22 6.09
C LEU A 197 -2.37 -21.83 5.26
N VAL A 198 -2.50 -20.76 4.48
CA VAL A 198 -1.44 -20.20 3.63
C VAL A 198 -0.88 -18.93 4.25
N PHE A 199 -1.70 -18.16 4.95
CA PHE A 199 -1.33 -16.86 5.50
C PHE A 199 -2.30 -16.46 6.60
N GLU A 200 -1.76 -15.87 7.67
CA GLU A 200 -2.52 -15.22 8.74
C GLU A 200 -1.80 -13.92 9.11
N THR A 201 -2.57 -12.85 9.24
CA THR A 201 -2.07 -11.58 9.77
C THR A 201 -3.17 -10.79 10.48
N PHE A 202 -2.75 -9.79 11.24
CA PHE A 202 -3.63 -8.85 11.93
C PHE A 202 -3.24 -7.44 11.51
N TYR A 203 -4.12 -6.77 10.79
CA TYR A 203 -3.95 -5.35 10.48
C TYR A 203 -4.57 -4.54 11.62
N SER A 204 -3.86 -3.53 12.11
CA SER A 204 -4.29 -2.74 13.26
C SER A 204 -4.19 -1.25 12.97
N ILE A 205 -5.08 -0.47 13.58
CA ILE A 205 -4.85 0.98 13.71
C ILE A 205 -3.66 1.24 14.63
N GLY A 206 -3.00 2.37 14.44
CA GLY A 206 -1.86 2.81 15.22
C GLY A 206 -1.62 4.29 15.01
N GLU A 207 -0.56 4.84 15.60
CA GLU A 207 -0.20 6.24 15.39
C GLU A 207 0.08 6.51 13.90
N GLY A 208 -0.77 7.33 13.28
CA GLY A 208 -0.72 7.62 11.85
C GLY A 208 -1.14 6.47 10.93
N SER A 209 -1.71 5.38 11.46
CA SER A 209 -2.17 4.22 10.68
C SER A 209 -3.68 4.05 10.79
N PHE A 210 -4.36 3.99 9.65
CA PHE A 210 -5.82 3.84 9.58
C PHE A 210 -6.22 2.66 8.71
N LEU A 211 -7.24 1.91 9.12
CA LEU A 211 -7.82 0.85 8.30
C LEU A 211 -8.57 1.45 7.12
N ILE A 212 -8.28 0.96 5.91
CA ILE A 212 -8.99 1.33 4.70
C ILE A 212 -10.35 0.63 4.64
N ASP A 213 -11.39 1.34 4.21
CA ASP A 213 -12.73 0.76 4.07
C ASP A 213 -12.78 -0.34 3.00
N LEU A 214 -13.51 -1.43 3.29
CA LEU A 214 -13.54 -2.64 2.47
C LEU A 214 -14.26 -2.45 1.12
N ASP A 215 -15.07 -1.39 0.99
CA ASP A 215 -15.81 -0.98 -0.20
C ASP A 215 -15.15 0.18 -0.96
N SER A 216 -13.91 0.55 -0.57
CA SER A 216 -13.13 1.58 -1.25
C SER A 216 -13.07 1.39 -2.77
N ILE A 217 -12.91 2.50 -3.49
CA ILE A 217 -12.90 2.52 -4.96
C ILE A 217 -11.53 2.89 -5.52
N GLY A 218 -11.28 2.52 -6.77
CA GLY A 218 -10.03 2.82 -7.46
C GLY A 218 -8.83 2.14 -6.82
N TRP A 219 -7.71 2.86 -6.71
CA TRP A 219 -6.45 2.34 -6.18
C TRP A 219 -6.50 2.03 -4.67
N ARG A 220 -7.37 2.72 -3.91
CA ARG A 220 -7.57 2.51 -2.46
C ARG A 220 -8.24 1.18 -2.10
N ARG A 221 -8.50 0.30 -3.07
CA ARG A 221 -8.98 -1.06 -2.79
C ARG A 221 -7.91 -1.88 -2.09
N GLN A 222 -8.33 -2.97 -1.46
CA GLN A 222 -7.41 -4.07 -1.17
C GLN A 222 -7.14 -4.86 -2.45
N TRP A 223 -5.92 -5.34 -2.61
CA TRP A 223 -5.47 -6.02 -3.83
C TRP A 223 -4.79 -7.33 -3.49
N THR A 224 -4.90 -8.30 -4.39
CA THR A 224 -4.20 -9.58 -4.28
C THR A 224 -3.82 -10.13 -5.65
N GLY A 225 -2.85 -11.05 -5.67
CA GLY A 225 -2.50 -11.84 -6.85
C GLY A 225 -1.00 -11.98 -7.05
N ARG A 226 -0.58 -12.56 -8.17
CA ARG A 226 0.84 -12.80 -8.48
C ARG A 226 1.51 -11.56 -9.07
N MET A 227 1.68 -10.51 -8.27
CA MET A 227 2.25 -9.24 -8.73
C MET A 227 3.69 -9.36 -9.24
N PHE A 228 4.52 -10.16 -8.58
CA PHE A 228 5.95 -10.25 -8.89
C PHE A 228 6.30 -11.58 -9.56
N LYS A 229 7.21 -11.54 -10.53
CA LYS A 229 7.79 -12.74 -11.17
C LYS A 229 8.58 -13.53 -10.14
N ASP A 230 8.48 -14.86 -10.23
CA ASP A 230 9.26 -15.80 -9.41
C ASP A 230 9.09 -15.61 -7.90
N ARG A 231 7.94 -15.05 -7.49
CA ARG A 231 7.59 -14.81 -6.09
C ARG A 231 6.17 -15.33 -5.79
N PRO A 232 5.86 -15.60 -4.52
CA PRO A 232 4.49 -15.91 -4.09
C PRO A 232 3.50 -14.79 -4.46
N SER A 233 2.22 -15.15 -4.49
CA SER A 233 1.12 -14.17 -4.57
C SER A 233 1.19 -13.20 -3.39
N VAL A 234 0.70 -11.98 -3.59
CA VAL A 234 0.73 -10.92 -2.59
C VAL A 234 -0.67 -10.51 -2.14
N ILE A 235 -0.73 -9.79 -1.02
CA ILE A 235 -1.91 -9.07 -0.57
C ILE A 235 -1.50 -7.74 0.09
N PHE A 236 -2.26 -6.66 -0.14
CA PHE A 236 -1.98 -5.31 0.36
C PHE A 236 -3.22 -4.41 0.21
N GLY A 237 -3.13 -3.14 0.65
CA GLY A 237 -4.19 -2.12 0.55
C GLY A 237 -5.07 -2.01 1.80
N PHE A 238 -4.63 -2.55 2.95
CA PHE A 238 -5.44 -2.60 4.18
C PHE A 238 -5.25 -1.39 5.10
N LEU A 239 -4.10 -0.73 5.01
CA LEU A 239 -3.72 0.37 5.88
C LEU A 239 -3.37 1.61 5.06
N TYR A 240 -3.85 2.77 5.50
CA TYR A 240 -3.26 4.05 5.16
C TYR A 240 -2.21 4.38 6.22
N GLU A 241 -1.06 4.89 5.79
CA GLU A 241 0.07 5.17 6.67
C GLU A 241 0.58 6.59 6.44
N SER A 242 0.57 7.41 7.49
CA SER A 242 1.05 8.80 7.45
C SER A 242 2.56 8.92 7.63
N TYR A 243 3.17 8.04 8.43
CA TYR A 243 4.58 8.16 8.86
C TYR A 243 5.46 7.00 8.42
N LYS A 244 4.91 6.02 7.70
CA LYS A 244 5.65 4.88 7.17
C LYS A 244 5.10 4.50 5.80
N CYS A 245 5.87 3.68 5.11
CA CYS A 245 5.45 3.16 3.82
C CYS A 245 4.62 1.89 4.01
N GLU A 246 3.68 1.68 3.10
CA GLU A 246 2.89 0.45 3.08
C GLU A 246 3.78 -0.77 2.78
N ASP A 247 3.42 -1.89 3.40
CA ASP A 247 4.02 -3.19 3.13
C ASP A 247 3.16 -3.98 2.14
N ILE A 248 3.83 -4.76 1.28
CA ILE A 248 3.20 -5.76 0.42
C ILE A 248 3.48 -7.14 1.01
N ASP A 249 2.46 -7.78 1.55
CA ASP A 249 2.59 -9.09 2.19
C ASP A 249 2.63 -10.21 1.15
N PHE A 250 3.53 -11.19 1.33
CA PHE A 250 3.49 -12.43 0.56
C PHE A 250 2.55 -13.44 1.22
N LEU A 251 1.66 -14.02 0.43
CA LEU A 251 0.75 -15.10 0.83
C LEU A 251 1.50 -16.43 0.97
N LYS A 252 2.30 -16.55 2.02
CA LYS A 252 2.98 -17.77 2.42
C LYS A 252 3.28 -17.80 3.93
N LEU A 253 3.65 -18.98 4.41
CA LEU A 253 4.29 -19.19 5.70
C LEU A 253 5.73 -19.74 5.49
N PRO A 254 6.72 -19.33 6.30
CA PRO A 254 6.63 -18.28 7.32
C PRO A 254 6.38 -16.89 6.68
N TYR A 255 5.80 -16.00 7.48
CA TYR A 255 5.42 -14.65 7.06
C TYR A 255 6.61 -13.89 6.46
N SER A 256 6.37 -13.15 5.39
CA SER A 256 7.36 -12.25 4.79
C SER A 256 6.66 -11.19 3.95
N LYS A 257 7.32 -10.06 3.76
CA LYS A 257 6.77 -8.89 3.06
C LYS A 257 7.84 -8.18 2.22
N ILE A 258 7.40 -7.26 1.38
CA ILE A 258 8.23 -6.20 0.79
C ILE A 258 7.76 -4.88 1.39
N THR A 259 8.66 -4.16 2.06
CA THR A 259 8.40 -2.77 2.45
C THR A 259 8.64 -1.87 1.25
N ILE A 260 7.63 -1.11 0.84
CA ILE A 260 7.76 -0.14 -0.24
C ILE A 260 8.73 0.96 0.22
N SER A 261 9.68 1.35 -0.62
CA SER A 261 10.49 2.55 -0.35
C SER A 261 9.69 3.78 -0.78
N CYS A 262 9.35 4.62 0.18
CA CYS A 262 8.67 5.89 -0.02
C CYS A 262 9.34 6.98 0.83
N ASP A 263 9.07 8.23 0.50
CA ASP A 263 9.47 9.34 1.36
C ASP A 263 8.43 9.49 2.48
N ASN A 264 8.84 9.22 3.71
CA ASN A 264 7.99 9.25 4.90
C ASN A 264 8.50 10.26 5.94
N ARG A 265 9.28 11.26 5.53
CA ARG A 265 9.71 12.35 6.40
C ARG A 265 8.48 13.20 6.74
N GLY A 266 7.89 12.93 7.89
CA GLY A 266 6.81 13.70 8.50
C GLY A 266 7.29 14.96 9.20
#